data_AF-A0A845B2F0-F1
#
_entry.id   AF-A0A845B2F0-F1
#
_cell.length_a   1.000
_cell.length_b   1.000
_cell.length_c   1.000
_cell.angle_alpha   90.00
_cell.angle_beta   90.00
_cell.angle_gamma   90.00
#
_symmetry.space_group_name_H-M   'P 1'
#
loop_
_entity.id
_entity.type
_entity.pdbx_description
1 polymer ?
#
loop_
_entity_poly.entity_id
_entity_poly.type
_entity_poly.pdbx_seq_one_letter_code
_entity_poly.pdbx_strand_id
1 'polypeptide(L)'
;MAFIIIFLLGIANFALHRAVLESPHPRSQEIGKLAARFGRRTMLAAEFAVLLAALLMAASGWTFAVWAYLGYSLLNGFAAWLILSRRF
;
A
#
# COMPACT_ATOMS: atom_id res chain seq x y z
N MET A 1 1.53 9.05 19.16
CA MET A 1 0.23 8.80 18.47
C MET A 1 0.40 8.64 16.97
N ALA A 2 0.96 9.61 16.24
CA ALA A 2 1.20 9.51 14.79
C ALA A 2 1.93 8.22 14.37
N PHE A 3 2.97 7.81 15.10
CA PHE A 3 3.71 6.57 14.84
C PHE A 3 2.81 5.31 14.87
N ILE A 4 1.97 5.18 15.90
CA ILE A 4 1.06 4.02 16.05
C ILE A 4 0.04 4.01 14.90
N ILE A 5 -0.50 5.17 14.54
CA ILE A 5 -1.48 5.29 13.46
C ILE A 5 -0.85 4.89 12.11
N ILE A 6 0.34 5.42 11.80
CA ILE A 6 1.07 5.08 10.56
C ILE A 6 1.39 3.59 10.53
N PHE A 7 1.81 3.00 11.66
CA PHE A 7 2.10 1.58 11.74
C PHE A 7 0.87 0.71 11.45
N LEU A 8 -0.28 1.05 12.05
CA LEU A 8 -1.55 0.33 11.80
C LEU A 8 -2.02 0.48 10.35
N LEU A 9 -1.91 1.69 9.78
CA LEU A 9 -2.18 1.92 8.36
C LEU A 9 -1.25 1.09 7.48
N GLY A 10 0.02 0.95 7.86
CA GLY A 10 0.98 0.10 7.19
C GLY A 10 0.52 -1.35 7.14
N ILE A 11 0.13 -1.92 8.28
CA ILE A 11 -0.42 -3.29 8.34
C ILE A 11 -1.59 -3.46 7.39
N ALA A 12 -2.54 -2.51 7.39
CA ALA A 12 -3.70 -2.54 6.50
C ALA A 12 -3.26 -2.49 5.03
N ASN A 13 -2.31 -1.63 4.68
CA ASN A 13 -1.86 -1.46 3.30
C ASN A 13 -1.08 -2.69 2.80
N PHE A 14 -0.24 -3.30 3.64
CA PHE A 14 0.41 -4.58 3.35
C PHE A 14 -0.59 -5.71 3.12
N ALA A 15 -1.62 -5.81 3.96
CA ALA A 15 -2.69 -6.80 3.79
C ALA A 15 -3.45 -6.59 2.48
N LEU A 16 -3.72 -5.34 2.13
CA LEU A 16 -4.40 -4.94 0.91
C LEU A 16 -3.57 -5.27 -0.35
N HIS A 17 -2.28 -4.91 -0.37
CA HIS A 17 -1.37 -5.28 -1.46
C HIS A 17 -1.27 -6.79 -1.62
N ARG A 18 -1.20 -7.53 -0.51
CA ARG A 18 -1.21 -8.99 -0.53
C ARG A 18 -2.51 -9.55 -1.12
N ALA A 19 -3.66 -9.01 -0.73
CA ALA A 19 -4.96 -9.43 -1.26
C ALA A 19 -5.08 -9.17 -2.78
N VAL A 20 -4.57 -8.03 -3.27
CA VAL A 20 -4.51 -7.73 -4.70
C VAL A 20 -3.61 -8.72 -5.45
N LEU A 21 -2.45 -9.06 -4.87
CA LEU A 21 -1.46 -9.95 -5.50
C LEU A 21 -1.85 -11.44 -5.45
N GLU A 22 -2.56 -11.86 -4.41
CA GLU A 22 -3.06 -13.24 -4.25
C GLU A 22 -4.42 -13.45 -4.95
N SER A 23 -5.07 -12.38 -5.44
CA SER A 23 -6.32 -12.48 -6.19
C SER A 23 -6.12 -13.33 -7.46
N PRO A 24 -6.81 -14.49 -7.59
CA PRO A 24 -6.64 -15.42 -8.70
C PRO A 24 -7.24 -14.92 -10.04
N HIS A 25 -7.61 -13.65 -10.13
CA HIS A 25 -8.40 -13.10 -11.23
C HIS A 25 -7.64 -12.02 -12.00
N PRO A 26 -6.69 -12.41 -12.89
CA PRO A 26 -6.03 -11.48 -13.78
C PRO A 26 -6.93 -11.23 -14.99
N ARG A 27 -7.94 -10.36 -14.87
CA ARG A 27 -8.63 -9.80 -16.06
C ARG A 27 -8.06 -8.46 -16.51
N SER A 28 -7.35 -7.76 -15.63
CA SER A 28 -6.52 -6.62 -16.01
C SER A 28 -5.19 -7.13 -16.58
N GLN A 29 -5.09 -7.17 -17.92
CA GLN A 29 -3.84 -7.54 -18.60
C GLN A 29 -2.68 -6.60 -18.24
N GLU A 30 -2.94 -5.36 -17.79
CA GLU A 30 -1.91 -4.39 -17.42
C GLU A 30 -1.41 -4.56 -15.98
N ILE A 31 -2.32 -4.77 -15.02
CA ILE A 31 -1.93 -4.99 -13.61
C ILE A 31 -1.31 -6.37 -13.43
N GLY A 32 -1.80 -7.37 -14.16
CA GLY A 32 -1.14 -8.68 -14.27
C GLY A 32 0.27 -8.57 -14.85
N LYS A 33 0.49 -7.71 -15.86
CA LYS A 33 1.84 -7.45 -16.42
C LYS A 33 2.72 -6.68 -15.43
N LEU A 34 2.21 -5.69 -14.71
CA LEU A 34 2.99 -4.93 -13.72
C LEU A 34 3.37 -5.82 -12.53
N ALA A 35 2.43 -6.60 -12.00
CA ALA A 35 2.67 -7.58 -10.95
C ALA A 35 3.59 -8.72 -11.41
N ALA A 36 3.50 -9.16 -12.68
CA ALA A 36 4.43 -10.12 -13.25
C ALA A 36 5.83 -9.54 -13.48
N ARG A 37 5.94 -8.27 -13.87
CA ARG A 37 7.21 -7.59 -14.19
C ARG A 37 7.99 -7.19 -12.93
N PHE A 38 7.30 -6.68 -11.92
CA PHE A 38 7.92 -6.26 -10.67
C PHE A 38 7.94 -7.39 -9.64
N GLY A 39 7.00 -8.34 -9.68
CA GLY A 39 6.95 -9.48 -8.77
C GLY A 39 6.48 -9.10 -7.36
N ARG A 40 5.80 -10.02 -6.67
CA ARG A 40 5.19 -9.80 -5.33
C ARG A 40 6.14 -9.16 -4.31
N ARG A 41 7.43 -9.50 -4.35
CA ARG A 41 8.43 -9.01 -3.39
C ARG A 41 8.76 -7.53 -3.57
N THR A 42 8.80 -7.01 -4.79
CA THR A 42 9.21 -5.61 -5.01
C THR A 42 8.09 -4.64 -4.64
N MET A 43 6.82 -4.98 -4.91
CA MET A 43 5.68 -4.17 -4.46
C MET A 43 5.62 -4.08 -2.93
N LEU A 44 5.84 -5.20 -2.24
CA LEU A 44 5.92 -5.21 -0.78
C LEU A 44 7.16 -4.47 -0.25
N ALA A 45 8.29 -4.52 -0.96
CA ALA A 45 9.48 -3.76 -0.60
C ALA A 45 9.30 -2.26 -0.82
N ALA A 46 8.62 -1.85 -1.89
CA ALA A 46 8.26 -0.45 -2.12
C ALA A 46 7.32 0.05 -1.03
N GLU A 47 6.28 -0.71 -0.69
CA GLU A 47 5.39 -0.39 0.43
C GLU A 47 6.16 -0.27 1.75
N PHE A 48 7.09 -1.19 2.00
CA PHE A 48 7.96 -1.13 3.17
C PHE A 48 8.78 0.15 3.22
N ALA A 49 9.37 0.56 2.08
CA ALA A 49 10.17 1.77 2.00
C ALA A 49 9.35 3.03 2.30
N VAL A 50 8.11 3.11 1.79
CA VAL A 50 7.20 4.24 2.08
C VAL A 50 6.80 4.25 3.54
N LEU A 51 6.40 3.10 4.10
CA LEU A 51 6.07 2.96 5.52
C LEU A 51 7.26 3.35 6.42
N LEU A 52 8.45 2.85 6.10
CA LEU A 52 9.67 3.14 6.85
C LEU A 52 9.97 4.64 6.83
N ALA A 53 9.87 5.30 5.67
CA ALA A 53 10.05 6.74 5.57
C ALA A 53 9.02 7.50 6.43
N ALA A 54 7.75 7.10 6.39
CA ALA A 54 6.70 7.71 7.20
C ALA A 54 6.94 7.54 8.71
N LEU A 55 7.39 6.36 9.15
CA LEU A 55 7.72 6.08 10.54
C LEU A 55 8.95 6.86 11.01
N LEU A 56 9.99 6.98 10.18
CA LEU A 56 11.17 7.79 10.48
C LEU A 56 10.81 9.27 10.61
N MET A 57 9.96 9.80 9.71
CA MET A 57 9.45 11.16 9.80
C MET A 57 8.59 11.38 11.05
N ALA A 58 7.76 10.41 11.42
CA ALA A 58 6.99 10.50 12.66
C ALA A 58 7.88 10.43 13.90
N ALA A 59 8.95 9.63 13.87
CA ALA A 59 9.93 9.52 14.94
C ALA A 59 10.77 10.79 15.12
N SER A 60 11.03 11.54 14.05
CA SER A 60 11.68 12.86 14.13
C SER A 60 10.75 13.98 14.60
N GLY A 61 9.50 13.66 14.94
CA GLY A 61 8.51 14.62 15.46
C GLY A 61 7.65 15.27 14.37
N TRP A 62 7.83 14.90 13.09
CA TRP A 62 7.07 15.51 12.00
C TRP A 62 5.66 14.91 11.91
N THR A 63 4.73 15.50 12.66
CA THR A 63 3.35 15.03 12.82
C THR A 63 2.55 15.03 11.52
N PHE A 64 2.95 15.82 10.53
CA PHE A 64 2.31 15.85 9.21
C PHE A 64 2.43 14.53 8.44
N ALA A 65 3.44 13.69 8.77
CA ALA A 65 3.62 12.38 8.17
C ALA A 65 2.38 11.48 8.31
N VAL A 66 1.59 11.65 9.38
CA VAL A 66 0.35 10.86 9.57
C VAL A 66 -0.68 11.15 8.48
N TRP A 67 -0.83 12.41 8.07
CA TRP A 67 -1.80 12.84 7.07
C TRP A 67 -1.36 12.45 5.67
N ALA A 68 -0.07 12.61 5.38
CA ALA A 68 0.51 12.16 4.11
C ALA A 68 0.33 10.65 3.94
N TYR A 69 0.66 9.87 4.98
CA TYR A 69 0.52 8.42 4.92
C TYR A 69 -0.95 7.97 4.90
N LEU A 70 -1.84 8.64 5.63
CA LEU A 70 -3.29 8.39 5.56
C LEU A 70 -3.83 8.60 4.15
N GLY A 71 -3.50 9.72 3.51
CA GLY A 71 -3.91 10.00 2.13
C GLY A 71 -3.39 8.94 1.15
N TYR A 72 -2.11 8.57 1.31
CA TYR A 72 -1.51 7.48 0.55
C TYR A 72 -2.25 6.14 0.73
N SER A 73 -2.54 5.74 1.97
CA SER A 73 -3.28 4.51 2.27
C SER A 73 -4.70 4.52 1.73
N LEU A 74 -5.40 5.67 1.74
CA LEU A 74 -6.74 5.79 1.14
C LEU A 74 -6.70 5.60 -0.38
N LEU A 75 -5.71 6.19 -1.05
CA LEU A 75 -5.52 6.00 -2.50
C LEU A 75 -5.19 4.55 -2.85
N ASN A 76 -4.30 3.91 -2.09
CA ASN A 76 -4.00 2.49 -2.28
C ASN A 76 -5.22 1.62 -2.02
N GLY A 77 -5.95 1.87 -0.93
CA GLY A 77 -7.20 1.20 -0.59
C GLY A 77 -8.24 1.31 -1.71
N PHE A 78 -8.41 2.52 -2.26
CA PHE A 78 -9.31 2.77 -3.38
C PHE A 78 -8.86 2.04 -4.65
N ALA A 79 -7.57 2.09 -4.98
CA ALA A 79 -7.02 1.37 -6.13
C ALA A 79 -7.23 -0.14 -5.99
N ALA A 80 -6.91 -0.73 -4.83
CA ALA A 80 -7.15 -2.14 -4.58
C ALA A 80 -8.64 -2.49 -4.62
N TRP A 81 -9.51 -1.63 -4.09
CA TRP A 81 -10.96 -1.84 -4.16
C TRP A 81 -11.46 -1.87 -5.61
N LEU A 82 -11.00 -0.96 -6.47
CA LEU A 82 -11.34 -0.98 -7.89
C LEU A 82 -10.89 -2.27 -8.57
N ILE A 83 -9.67 -2.74 -8.25
CA ILE A 83 -9.10 -3.98 -8.79
C ILE A 83 -9.89 -5.20 -8.31
N LEU A 84 -10.14 -5.31 -7.00
CA LEU A 84 -10.83 -6.46 -6.41
C LEU A 84 -12.33 -6.49 -6.79
N SER A 85 -12.96 -5.32 -6.89
CA SER A 85 -14.38 -5.20 -7.26
C SER A 85 -14.64 -5.28 -8.76
N ARG A 86 -13.58 -5.42 -9.58
CA ARG A 86 -13.67 -5.49 -11.05
C ARG A 86 -14.38 -4.28 -11.67
N ARG A 87 -14.19 -3.11 -11.08
CA ARG A 87 -14.64 -1.83 -11.65
C ARG A 87 -13.59 -1.24 -12.61
N PHE A 88 -12.62 -2.06 -13.00
CA PHE A 88 -11.51 -1.79 -13.91
C PHE A 88 -11.21 -3.06 -14.73
#